data_AF-A0A527ZKN9-F1
#
_entry.id   AF-A0A527ZKN9-F1
#
_cell.length_a   1.000
_cell.length_b   1.000
_cell.length_c   1.000
_cell.angle_alpha   90.00
_cell.angle_beta   90.00
_cell.angle_gamma   90.00
#
_symmetry.space_group_name_H-M   'P 1'
#
loop_
_entity.id
_entity.type
_entity.pdbx_description
1 polymer ?
#
loop_
_entity_poly.entity_id
_entity_poly.type
_entity_poly.pdbx_seq_one_letter_code
_entity_poly.pdbx_strand_id
1 'polypeptide(L)'
;MTELSEHRFSGPVTVFQDMRLPETAIPAGYSALIDAYKLAVPLPRILSATGEHHRITERDGWRIMTPRHAPQPTLEGHLTFALKYEGLDLAVLKRLFLET
;
A
#
# COMPACT_ATOMS: atom_id res chain seq x y z
N MET A 1 -17.06 -8.37 -22.17
CA MET A 1 -15.73 -8.99 -22.24
C MET A 1 -14.81 -8.04 -21.51
N THR A 2 -14.82 -8.08 -20.18
CA THR A 2 -14.10 -7.12 -19.33
C THR A 2 -12.64 -7.53 -19.37
N GLU A 3 -11.77 -6.64 -19.85
CA GLU A 3 -10.33 -6.85 -19.79
C GLU A 3 -9.95 -7.05 -18.33
N LEU A 4 -9.41 -8.23 -17.99
CA LEU A 4 -8.76 -8.45 -16.71
C LEU A 4 -7.46 -7.66 -16.74
N SER A 5 -7.51 -6.36 -16.41
CA SER A 5 -6.31 -5.57 -16.18
C SER A 5 -5.53 -6.23 -15.04
N GLU A 6 -4.41 -6.88 -15.37
CA GLU A 6 -3.49 -7.38 -14.36
C GLU A 6 -2.82 -6.17 -13.68
N HIS A 7 -3.45 -5.67 -12.62
CA HIS A 7 -2.89 -4.64 -11.77
C HIS A 7 -1.64 -5.21 -11.08
N ARG A 8 -0.47 -4.70 -11.49
CA ARG A 8 0.81 -5.12 -10.92
C ARG A 8 1.11 -4.29 -9.68
N PHE A 9 1.30 -4.98 -8.56
CA PHE A 9 1.79 -4.36 -7.33
C PHE A 9 3.28 -4.05 -7.45
N SER A 10 3.67 -2.89 -6.91
CA SER A 10 5.07 -2.45 -6.89
C SER A 10 5.96 -3.38 -6.08
N GLY A 11 7.21 -3.52 -6.53
CA GLY A 11 8.29 -4.17 -5.79
C GLY A 11 8.92 -3.23 -4.75
N PRO A 12 10.17 -3.50 -4.32
CA PRO A 12 10.88 -2.62 -3.39
C PRO A 12 11.14 -1.24 -4.01
N VAL A 13 10.79 -0.18 -3.28
CA VAL A 13 10.97 1.22 -3.69
C VAL A 13 11.62 2.05 -2.57
N THR A 14 12.20 3.19 -2.95
CA THR A 14 12.72 4.22 -2.03
C THR A 14 11.95 5.54 -2.12
N VAL A 15 11.07 5.66 -3.12
CA VAL A 15 10.19 6.82 -3.35
C VAL A 15 8.84 6.30 -3.83
N PHE A 16 7.76 6.86 -3.29
CA PHE A 16 6.38 6.58 -3.69
C PHE A 16 5.60 7.90 -3.80
N GLN A 17 5.08 8.21 -5.00
CA GLN A 17 4.30 9.44 -5.29
C GLN A 17 4.91 10.69 -4.64
N ASP A 18 6.19 10.92 -4.91
CA ASP A 18 7.04 12.02 -4.39
C ASP A 18 7.40 11.97 -2.89
N MET A 19 6.92 10.96 -2.14
CA MET A 19 7.32 10.74 -0.76
C MET A 19 8.49 9.75 -0.68
N ARG A 20 9.57 10.14 -0.02
CA ARG A 20 10.70 9.25 0.27
C ARG A 20 10.35 8.29 1.40
N LEU A 21 10.73 7.03 1.24
CA LEU A 21 10.67 6.06 2.32
C LEU A 21 11.94 6.17 3.20
N PRO A 22 11.84 5.90 4.51
CA PRO A 22 13.01 5.87 5.39
C PRO A 22 14.05 4.81 5.02
N GLU A 23 13.61 3.73 4.37
CA GLU A 23 14.43 2.63 3.87
C GLU A 23 13.79 2.04 2.61
N THR A 24 14.55 1.24 1.84
CA THR A 24 13.98 0.47 0.72
C THR A 24 12.95 -0.52 1.26
N ALA A 25 11.70 -0.40 0.81
CA ALA A 25 10.61 -1.24 1.27
C ALA A 25 9.55 -1.43 0.18
N ILE A 26 8.70 -2.45 0.34
CA ILE A 26 7.63 -2.78 -0.61
C ILE A 26 6.33 -2.13 -0.11
N PRO A 27 5.64 -1.29 -0.92
CA PRO A 27 4.37 -0.69 -0.51
C PRO A 27 3.35 -1.75 -0.09
N ALA A 28 2.62 -1.48 0.99
CA ALA A 28 1.61 -2.39 1.55
C ALA A 28 0.31 -1.64 1.87
N GLY A 29 -0.78 -2.39 2.02
CA GLY A 29 -2.09 -1.81 2.32
C GLY A 29 -2.54 -0.77 1.30
N TYR A 30 -3.00 0.39 1.77
CA TYR A 30 -3.54 1.43 0.90
C TYR A 30 -2.49 2.01 -0.06
N SER A 31 -1.21 2.13 0.32
CA SER A 31 -0.17 2.63 -0.59
C SER A 31 -0.05 1.76 -1.86
N ALA A 32 -0.10 0.44 -1.70
CA ALA A 32 -0.02 -0.51 -2.79
C ALA A 32 -1.27 -0.49 -3.68
N LEU A 33 -2.45 -0.36 -3.07
CA LEU A 33 -3.72 -0.25 -3.79
C LEU A 33 -3.81 1.05 -4.58
N ILE A 34 -3.39 2.17 -3.97
CA ILE A 34 -3.32 3.48 -4.63
C ILE A 34 -2.41 3.41 -5.85
N ASP A 35 -1.26 2.74 -5.73
CA ASP A 35 -0.32 2.57 -6.84
C ASP A 35 -0.89 1.70 -7.96
N ALA A 36 -1.29 0.47 -7.62
CA ALA A 36 -1.67 -0.57 -8.59
C ALA A 36 -2.93 -0.18 -9.38
N TYR A 37 -3.84 0.57 -8.75
CA TYR A 37 -5.08 1.06 -9.35
C TYR A 37 -5.03 2.54 -9.73
N LYS A 38 -3.87 3.20 -9.59
CA LYS A 38 -3.67 4.63 -9.91
C LYS A 38 -4.74 5.54 -9.30
N LEU A 39 -5.12 5.27 -8.05
CA LEU A 39 -6.25 5.92 -7.41
C LEU A 39 -5.96 7.42 -7.16
N ALA A 40 -6.82 8.27 -7.70
CA ALA A 40 -6.77 9.71 -7.44
C ALA A 40 -7.40 10.04 -6.08
N VAL A 41 -6.62 9.89 -5.01
CA VAL A 41 -7.02 10.12 -3.61
C VAL A 41 -6.06 11.10 -2.91
N PRO A 42 -6.53 11.84 -1.90
CA PRO A 42 -5.59 12.41 -0.93
C PRO A 42 -4.84 11.26 -0.25
N LEU A 43 -3.52 11.33 -0.19
CA LEU A 43 -2.72 10.29 0.44
C LEU A 43 -3.06 10.19 1.94
N PRO A 44 -3.23 8.96 2.48
CA PRO A 44 -3.34 8.75 3.91
C PRO A 44 -2.17 9.39 4.68
N ARG A 45 -2.44 9.86 5.89
CA ARG A 45 -1.43 10.55 6.75
C ARG A 45 -0.22 9.67 7.08
N ILE A 46 -0.43 8.36 7.17
CA ILE A 46 0.61 7.36 7.36
C ILE A 46 0.37 6.28 6.33
N LEU A 47 1.36 6.02 5.48
CA LEU A 47 1.36 4.90 4.54
C LEU A 47 2.12 3.72 5.14
N SER A 48 1.76 2.50 4.75
CA SER A 48 2.52 1.31 5.16
C SER A 48 3.37 0.75 4.03
N ALA A 49 4.51 0.19 4.40
CA ALA A 49 5.31 -0.66 3.55
C ALA A 49 5.87 -1.84 4.36
N THR A 50 6.38 -2.87 3.71
CA THR A 50 7.11 -3.97 4.36
C THR A 50 8.59 -3.89 3.98
N GLY A 51 9.45 -3.73 4.97
CA GLY A 51 10.90 -3.72 4.82
C GLY A 51 11.52 -5.10 5.09
N GLU A 52 12.84 -5.21 4.93
CA GLU A 52 13.60 -6.44 5.20
C GLU A 52 13.94 -6.61 6.70
N HIS A 53 13.82 -5.53 7.48
CA HIS A 53 14.18 -5.51 8.88
C HIS A 53 13.10 -6.11 9.79
N HIS A 54 13.52 -6.76 10.87
CA HIS A 54 12.64 -7.40 11.85
C HIS A 54 12.16 -6.44 12.96
N ARG A 55 12.00 -5.16 12.62
CA ARG A 55 11.49 -4.11 13.51
C ARG A 55 10.45 -3.25 12.80
N ILE A 56 9.38 -2.89 13.51
CA ILE A 56 8.42 -1.91 13.02
C ILE A 56 8.95 -0.50 13.30
N THR A 57 8.93 0.37 12.29
CA THR A 57 9.38 1.75 12.39
C THR A 57 8.32 2.70 11.85
N GLU A 58 8.09 3.82 12.55
CA GLU A 58 7.25 4.91 12.05
C GLU A 58 8.07 6.18 11.91
N ARG A 59 8.19 6.68 10.70
CA ARG A 59 9.02 7.85 10.38
C ARG A 59 8.61 8.45 9.04
N ASP A 60 8.67 9.77 8.91
CA ASP A 60 8.53 10.48 7.63
C ASP A 60 7.22 10.15 6.88
N GLY A 61 6.12 9.93 7.60
CA GLY A 61 4.82 9.57 7.02
C GLY A 61 4.68 8.09 6.64
N TRP A 62 5.65 7.26 7.02
CA TRP A 62 5.65 5.82 6.75
C TRP A 62 5.63 4.98 8.02
N ARG A 63 4.89 3.89 7.99
CA ARG A 63 4.97 2.75 8.90
C ARG A 63 5.60 1.58 8.15
N ILE A 64 6.86 1.31 8.42
CA ILE A 64 7.57 0.17 7.85
C ILE A 64 7.37 -1.05 8.75
N MET A 65 6.67 -2.06 8.22
CA MET A 65 6.38 -3.31 8.89
C MET A 65 7.43 -4.36 8.53
N THR A 66 7.51 -5.41 9.34
CA THR A 66 8.49 -6.49 9.14
C THR A 66 8.07 -7.45 8.03
N PRO A 67 8.99 -8.26 7.46
CA PRO A 67 8.69 -9.18 6.36
C PRO A 67 7.51 -10.13 6.61
N ARG A 68 7.32 -10.58 7.85
CA ARG A 68 6.20 -11.47 8.24
C ARG A 68 4.80 -10.84 8.10
N HIS A 69 4.72 -9.53 7.87
CA HIS A 69 3.46 -8.83 7.62
C HIS A 69 3.20 -8.62 6.12
N ALA A 70 4.11 -9.04 5.23
CA ALA A 70 3.97 -8.86 3.80
C ALA A 70 2.64 -9.48 3.32
N PRO A 71 1.74 -8.67 2.72
CA PRO A 71 0.53 -9.20 2.12
C PRO A 71 0.88 -10.03 0.88
N GLN A 72 -0.04 -10.90 0.47
CA GLN A 72 0.00 -11.42 -0.89
C GLN A 72 -0.18 -10.26 -1.87
N PRO A 73 0.52 -10.24 -3.02
CA PRO A 73 0.42 -9.17 -4.02
C PRO A 73 -0.88 -9.30 -4.83
N THR A 74 -2.00 -9.21 -4.14
CA THR A 74 -3.37 -9.32 -4.67
C THR A 74 -4.23 -8.23 -4.05
N LEU A 75 -5.34 -7.87 -4.71
CA LEU A 75 -6.33 -6.93 -4.18
C LEU A 75 -6.77 -7.34 -2.77
N GLU A 76 -7.17 -8.60 -2.60
CA GLU A 76 -7.61 -9.16 -1.32
C GLU A 76 -6.52 -9.09 -0.25
N GLY A 77 -5.28 -9.43 -0.60
CA GLY A 77 -4.15 -9.43 0.33
C GLY A 77 -3.86 -8.04 0.87
N HIS A 78 -3.77 -7.04 -0.01
CA HIS A 78 -3.52 -5.66 0.38
C HIS A 78 -4.72 -5.03 1.08
N LEU A 79 -5.96 -5.33 0.66
CA LEU A 79 -7.16 -4.83 1.33
C LEU A 79 -7.29 -5.38 2.75
N THR A 80 -7.05 -6.69 2.93
CA THR A 80 -7.04 -7.33 4.25
C THR A 80 -5.98 -6.72 5.16
N PHE A 81 -4.78 -6.48 4.62
CA PHE A 81 -3.72 -5.80 5.36
C PHE A 81 -4.14 -4.40 5.81
N ALA A 82 -4.69 -3.58 4.90
CA ALA A 82 -5.07 -2.20 5.18
C ALA A 82 -6.11 -2.15 6.31
N LEU A 83 -7.18 -2.95 6.19
CA LEU A 83 -8.23 -3.01 7.20
C LEU A 83 -7.72 -3.47 8.58
N LYS A 84 -6.70 -4.33 8.60
CA LYS A 84 -6.10 -4.86 9.83
C LYS A 84 -5.15 -3.88 10.52
N TYR A 85 -4.33 -3.15 9.77
CA TYR A 85 -3.19 -2.39 10.32
C TYR A 85 -3.25 -0.87 10.10
N GLU A 86 -3.97 -0.41 9.08
CA GLU A 86 -4.15 1.01 8.75
C GLU A 86 -5.51 1.55 9.22
N GLY A 87 -6.50 0.66 9.32
CA GLY A 87 -7.88 1.01 9.64
C GLY A 87 -8.69 1.29 8.38
N LEU A 88 -9.81 2.00 8.54
CA LEU A 88 -10.76 2.25 7.47
C LEU A 88 -10.51 3.62 6.80
N ASP A 89 -10.07 3.62 5.55
CA ASP A 89 -9.99 4.83 4.72
C ASP A 89 -11.11 4.86 3.67
N LEU A 90 -12.14 5.68 3.93
CA LEU A 90 -13.31 5.78 3.06
C LEU A 90 -13.01 6.46 1.72
N ALA A 91 -12.00 7.32 1.63
CA ALA A 91 -11.64 7.97 0.38
C ALA A 91 -10.98 6.96 -0.56
N VAL A 92 -10.06 6.14 -0.04
CA VAL A 92 -9.41 5.06 -0.79
C VAL A 92 -10.42 4.01 -1.21
N LEU A 93 -11.26 3.52 -0.28
CA LEU A 93 -12.26 2.50 -0.59
C LEU A 93 -13.26 2.98 -1.64
N LYS A 94 -13.78 4.21 -1.49
CA LYS A 94 -14.69 4.79 -2.48
C LYS A 94 -14.07 4.81 -3.87
N ARG A 95 -12.80 5.21 -4.00
CA ARG A 95 -12.12 5.27 -5.30
C ARG A 95 -11.82 3.88 -5.84
N LEU A 96 -11.39 2.96 -5.00
CA LEU A 96 -11.11 1.58 -5.37
C LEU A 96 -12.36 0.90 -5.96
N PHE A 97 -13.52 1.00 -5.30
CA PHE A 97 -14.77 0.43 -5.80
C PHE A 97 -15.35 1.14 -7.03
N LEU A 98 -14.88 2.34 -7.37
CA LEU A 98 -15.24 2.99 -8.63
C LEU A 98 -14.34 2.54 -9.80
N GLU A 99 -13.15 2.01 -9.50
CA GLU A 99 -12.16 1.56 -10.48
C GLU A 99 -12.26 0.05 -10.76
N THR A 100 -12.71 -0.74 -9.79
CA THR A 100 -12.93 -2.20 -9.88
C THR A 100 -14.38 -2.55 -10.23
#